data_AF-A0A2A5T563-F1
#
_entry.id   AF-A0A2A5T563-F1
#
_cell.length_a   1.000
_cell.length_b   1.000
_cell.length_c   1.000
_cell.angle_alpha   90.00
_cell.angle_beta   90.00
_cell.angle_gamma   90.00
#
_symmetry.space_group_name_H-M   'P 1'
#
loop_
_entity.id
_entity.type
_entity.pdbx_description
1 polymer ?
#
loop_
_entity_poly.entity_id
_entity_poly.type
_entity_poly.pdbx_seq_one_letter_code
_entity_poly.pdbx_strand_id
1 'polypeptide(L)'
;MKWCIWRKLHLAVDVFTHRVIAAAGSLVSVGDNEVLPILLNSLRWEIQQISTDGAYDIRVCHHVLKNKGITSRIPPRSNAGYWEERHPRNEAVKALEEDKLAEWKKDKGYHKHS
;
A
#
# COMPACT_ATOMS: atom_id res chain seq x y z
N MET A 1 -34.43 18.50 1.42
CA MET A 1 -33.00 18.85 1.53
C MET A 1 -32.19 17.59 1.23
N LYS A 2 -31.51 17.51 0.07
CA LYS A 2 -30.59 16.40 -0.25
C LYS A 2 -29.19 16.84 0.15
N TRP A 3 -28.61 16.19 1.15
CA TRP A 3 -27.21 16.40 1.52
C TRP A 3 -26.31 15.62 0.54
N CYS A 4 -25.26 16.24 0.04
CA CYS A 4 -24.21 15.53 -0.69
C CYS A 4 -23.44 14.63 0.28
N ILE A 5 -23.36 13.34 -0.02
CA ILE A 5 -22.61 12.37 0.78
C ILE A 5 -21.28 12.13 0.09
N TRP A 6 -20.18 12.45 0.77
CA TRP A 6 -18.83 12.14 0.31
C TRP A 6 -18.54 10.64 0.43
N ARG A 7 -17.77 10.11 -0.52
CA ARG A 7 -17.24 8.74 -0.53
C ARG A 7 -15.77 8.77 -0.91
N LYS A 8 -15.03 7.76 -0.46
CA LYS A 8 -13.65 7.56 -0.90
C LYS A 8 -13.65 6.70 -2.15
N LEU A 9 -12.81 7.06 -3.12
CA LEU A 9 -12.53 6.25 -4.30
C LEU A 9 -11.07 5.80 -4.22
N HIS A 10 -10.87 4.49 -4.26
CA HIS A 10 -9.56 3.85 -4.27
C HIS A 10 -9.28 3.31 -5.65
N LEU A 11 -8.13 3.64 -6.23
CA LEU A 11 -7.75 3.25 -7.58
C LEU A 11 -6.45 2.45 -7.54
N ALA A 12 -6.42 1.32 -8.26
CA ALA A 12 -5.20 0.62 -8.59
C ALA A 12 -4.80 1.00 -10.02
N VAL A 13 -3.57 1.48 -10.18
CA VAL A 13 -3.04 1.96 -11.46
C VAL A 13 -1.83 1.13 -11.84
N ASP A 14 -1.81 0.62 -13.07
CA ASP A 14 -0.65 -0.04 -13.64
C ASP A 14 0.44 1.00 -13.94
N VAL A 15 1.64 0.75 -13.43
CA VAL A 15 2.76 1.72 -13.47
C VAL A 15 3.38 1.90 -14.86
N PHE A 16 3.24 0.91 -15.75
CA PHE A 16 3.86 0.94 -17.08
C PHE A 16 2.93 1.53 -18.14
N THR A 17 1.64 1.26 -18.01
CA THR A 17 0.61 1.67 -18.98
C THR A 17 -0.20 2.88 -18.50
N HIS A 18 -0.06 3.27 -17.23
CA HIS A 18 -0.84 4.31 -16.56
C HIS A 18 -2.37 4.08 -16.60
N ARG A 19 -2.80 2.84 -16.81
CA ARG A 19 -4.22 2.48 -16.85
C ARG A 19 -4.73 2.15 -15.45
N VAL A 20 -5.95 2.58 -15.15
CA VAL A 20 -6.69 2.09 -13.98
C VAL A 20 -7.05 0.63 -14.22
N ILE A 21 -6.56 -0.26 -13.36
CA ILE A 21 -6.78 -1.71 -13.46
C ILE A 21 -7.83 -2.22 -12.46
N ALA A 22 -8.07 -1.47 -11.37
CA ALA A 22 -9.18 -1.70 -10.46
C ALA A 22 -9.60 -0.40 -9.77
N ALA A 23 -10.86 -0.38 -9.32
CA ALA A 23 -11.43 0.72 -8.55
C ALA A 23 -12.36 0.16 -7.47
N ALA A 24 -12.33 0.76 -6.29
CA ALA A 24 -13.23 0.42 -5.18
C ALA A 24 -13.73 1.70 -4.51
N GLY A 25 -15.04 1.77 -4.27
CA GLY A 25 -15.66 2.85 -3.49
C GLY A 25 -15.87 2.42 -2.05
N SER A 26 -15.57 3.30 -1.09
CA SER A 26 -15.88 3.07 0.32
C SER A 26 -16.56 4.28 0.96
N LEU A 27 -17.20 4.06 2.12
CA LEU A 27 -17.68 5.16 2.96
C LEU A 27 -16.48 5.90 3.57
N VAL A 28 -16.67 7.16 3.95
CA VAL A 28 -15.61 7.98 4.58
C VAL A 28 -15.12 7.37 5.90
N SER A 29 -15.99 6.64 6.61
CA SER A 29 -15.68 5.96 7.86
C SER A 29 -14.81 4.71 7.70
N VAL A 30 -14.67 4.17 6.49
CA VAL A 30 -13.88 2.95 6.24
C VAL A 30 -12.40 3.33 6.13
N GLY A 31 -11.55 2.61 6.86
CA GLY A 31 -10.10 2.76 6.79
C GLY A 31 -9.55 2.31 5.44
N ASP A 32 -8.55 3.00 4.90
CA ASP A 32 -8.01 2.71 3.57
C ASP A 32 -7.42 1.29 3.50
N ASN A 33 -6.82 0.84 4.61
CA ASN A 33 -6.30 -0.50 4.81
C ASN A 33 -7.35 -1.62 4.66
N GLU A 34 -8.62 -1.35 4.95
CA GLU A 34 -9.71 -2.33 4.84
C GLU A 34 -10.12 -2.59 3.39
N VAL A 35 -9.81 -1.65 2.49
CA VAL A 35 -10.18 -1.72 1.07
C VAL A 35 -9.16 -2.51 0.25
N LEU A 36 -7.94 -2.69 0.76
CA LEU A 36 -6.86 -3.40 0.05
C LEU A 36 -7.28 -4.80 -0.43
N PRO A 37 -7.88 -5.68 0.39
CA PRO A 37 -8.29 -7.02 -0.08
C PRO A 37 -9.38 -6.95 -1.15
N ILE A 38 -10.29 -5.99 -1.05
CA ILE A 38 -11.38 -5.79 -2.01
C ILE A 38 -10.81 -5.44 -3.38
N LEU A 39 -9.87 -4.50 -3.43
CA LEU A 39 -9.16 -4.13 -4.66
C LEU A 39 -8.39 -5.31 -5.25
N LEU A 40 -7.61 -6.02 -4.42
CA LEU A 40 -6.76 -7.11 -4.89
C LEU A 40 -7.54 -8.35 -5.35
N ASN A 41 -8.73 -8.59 -4.81
CA ASN A 41 -9.58 -9.70 -5.24
C ASN A 41 -10.32 -9.40 -6.54
N SER A 42 -10.51 -8.13 -6.89
CA SER A 42 -11.11 -7.75 -8.17
C SER A 42 -10.18 -7.98 -9.37
N LEU A 43 -8.88 -8.05 -9.13
CA LEU A 43 -7.86 -8.18 -10.16
C LEU A 43 -7.71 -9.63 -10.60
N ARG A 44 -7.81 -9.86 -11.93
CA ARG A 44 -7.68 -11.18 -12.56
C ARG A 44 -6.24 -11.56 -12.92
N TRP A 45 -5.31 -10.62 -12.79
CA TRP A 45 -3.91 -10.78 -13.17
C TRP A 45 -3.04 -11.02 -11.95
N GLU A 46 -1.91 -11.69 -12.17
CA GLU A 46 -0.87 -11.83 -11.15
C GLU A 46 -0.13 -10.50 -10.96
N ILE A 47 -0.13 -10.00 -9.73
CA ILE A 47 0.53 -8.73 -9.36
C ILE A 47 1.85 -9.10 -8.70
N GLN A 48 2.97 -8.76 -9.32
CA GLN A 48 4.27 -9.04 -8.72
C GLN A 48 4.54 -8.14 -7.50
N GLN A 49 4.04 -6.91 -7.54
CA GLN A 49 4.38 -5.89 -6.57
C GLN A 49 3.37 -4.77 -6.51
N ILE A 50 3.19 -4.20 -5.31
CA ILE A 50 2.35 -3.02 -5.09
C ILE A 50 3.13 -1.94 -4.32
N SER A 51 2.88 -0.68 -4.68
CA SER A 51 3.33 0.49 -3.92
C SER A 51 2.11 1.21 -3.39
N THR A 52 2.06 1.48 -2.08
CA THR A 52 0.97 2.21 -1.42
C THR A 52 1.55 3.19 -0.39
N ASP A 53 0.74 4.10 0.11
CA ASP A 53 1.16 4.98 1.21
C ASP A 53 1.25 4.24 2.55
N GLY A 54 1.77 4.95 3.57
CA GLY A 54 1.96 4.42 4.92
C GLY A 54 0.65 4.21 5.72
N ALA A 55 -0.53 4.53 5.18
CA ALA A 55 -1.79 4.14 5.82
C ALA A 55 -1.96 2.62 5.80
N TYR A 56 -1.44 1.97 4.77
CA TYR A 56 -1.44 0.51 4.59
C TYR A 56 -0.32 -0.21 5.34
N ASP A 57 0.52 0.52 6.09
CA ASP A 57 1.62 0.00 6.91
C ASP A 57 1.11 -0.72 8.18
N ILE A 58 0.30 -1.75 7.99
CA ILE A 58 -0.29 -2.55 9.05
C ILE A 58 -0.13 -4.04 8.76
N ARG A 59 -0.05 -4.86 9.82
CA ARG A 59 0.20 -6.30 9.72
C ARG A 59 -0.79 -7.02 8.81
N VAL A 60 -2.07 -6.65 8.88
CA VAL A 60 -3.13 -7.25 8.06
C VAL A 60 -2.87 -7.06 6.56
N CYS A 61 -2.49 -5.86 6.14
CA CYS A 61 -2.15 -5.59 4.73
C CYS A 61 -0.95 -6.42 4.28
N HIS A 62 0.12 -6.45 5.07
CA HIS A 62 1.31 -7.27 4.75
C HIS A 62 0.97 -8.77 4.69
N HIS A 63 0.08 -9.26 5.55
CA HIS A 63 -0.38 -10.65 5.51
C HIS A 63 -1.15 -10.96 4.23
N VAL A 64 -2.08 -10.08 3.82
CA VAL A 64 -2.84 -10.22 2.57
C VAL A 64 -1.92 -10.24 1.36
N LEU A 65 -0.92 -9.34 1.31
CA LEU A 65 0.05 -9.29 0.22
C LEU A 65 0.93 -10.53 0.19
N LYS A 66 1.45 -10.96 1.35
CA LYS A 66 2.25 -12.18 1.48
C LYS A 66 1.49 -13.42 1.02
N ASN A 67 0.22 -13.57 1.41
CA ASN A 67 -0.62 -14.71 1.02
C ASN A 67 -0.88 -14.74 -0.49
N LYS A 68 -0.88 -13.59 -1.16
CA LYS A 68 -0.99 -13.47 -2.61
C LYS A 68 0.36 -13.51 -3.35
N GLY A 69 1.48 -13.66 -2.64
CA GLY A 69 2.82 -13.64 -3.24
C GLY A 69 3.26 -12.26 -3.74
N ILE A 70 2.59 -11.18 -3.32
CA ILE A 70 2.82 -9.82 -3.82
C ILE A 70 3.90 -9.15 -2.97
N THR A 71 4.91 -8.58 -3.63
CA THR A 71 5.94 -7.79 -2.95
C THR A 71 5.37 -6.43 -2.49
N SER A 72 5.48 -6.13 -1.20
CA SER A 72 4.97 -4.89 -0.60
C SER A 72 6.01 -3.77 -0.61
N ARG A 73 5.73 -2.63 -1.25
CA ARG A 73 6.51 -1.38 -1.18
C ARG A 73 5.71 -0.31 -0.44
N ILE A 74 5.60 -0.50 0.87
CA ILE A 74 4.85 0.36 1.76
C ILE A 74 5.85 1.09 2.65
N PRO A 75 5.94 2.43 2.62
CA PRO A 75 6.82 3.15 3.51
C PRO A 75 6.25 3.10 4.94
N PRO A 76 7.10 2.91 5.96
CA PRO A 76 6.66 2.92 7.34
C PRO A 76 6.17 4.30 7.77
N ARG A 77 5.30 4.33 8.79
CA ARG A 77 4.94 5.56 9.50
C ARG A 77 6.11 6.08 10.34
N SER A 78 6.13 7.37 10.68
CA SER A 78 7.23 8.02 11.42
C SER A 78 7.51 7.42 12.80
N ASN A 79 6.51 6.81 13.43
CA ASN A 79 6.62 6.14 14.73
C ASN A 79 6.64 4.60 14.62
N ALA A 80 6.99 4.08 13.45
CA ALA A 80 7.05 2.64 13.20
C ALA A 80 8.14 1.97 14.03
N GLY A 81 7.74 1.03 14.89
CA GLY A 81 8.67 0.08 15.50
C GLY A 81 8.91 -1.15 14.63
N TYR A 82 9.98 -1.88 14.94
CA TYR A 82 10.26 -3.19 14.34
C TYR A 82 9.13 -4.20 14.62
N TRP A 83 8.88 -5.08 13.65
CA TRP A 83 8.10 -6.30 13.87
C TRP A 83 9.03 -7.48 14.13
N GLU A 84 8.48 -8.70 14.05
CA GLU A 84 9.20 -9.95 14.28
C GLU A 84 10.52 -10.02 13.52
N GLU A 85 11.48 -10.74 14.11
CA GLU A 85 12.82 -10.88 13.57
C GLU A 85 12.73 -11.39 12.12
N ARG A 86 13.45 -10.72 11.20
CA ARG A 86 13.45 -10.98 9.74
C ARG A 86 12.19 -10.59 8.97
N HIS A 87 11.24 -9.87 9.57
CA HIS A 87 10.11 -9.36 8.79
C HIS A 87 10.59 -8.38 7.69
N PRO A 88 10.22 -8.53 6.40
CA PRO A 88 10.74 -7.72 5.29
C PRO A 88 10.57 -6.20 5.47
N ARG A 89 9.47 -5.77 6.10
CA ARG A 89 9.20 -4.38 6.50
C ARG A 89 10.33 -3.75 7.33
N ASN A 90 11.04 -4.55 8.14
CA ASN A 90 12.04 -4.04 9.08
C ASN A 90 13.23 -3.36 8.36
N GLU A 91 13.51 -3.71 7.10
CA GLU A 91 14.48 -2.99 6.27
C GLU A 91 14.09 -1.51 6.10
N ALA A 92 12.81 -1.26 5.86
CA ALA A 92 12.27 0.09 5.68
C ALA A 92 12.25 0.87 7.01
N VAL A 93 11.96 0.19 8.12
CA VAL A 93 11.99 0.78 9.47
C VAL A 93 13.40 1.19 9.85
N LYS A 94 14.40 0.34 9.55
CA LYS A 94 15.80 0.68 9.76
C LYS A 94 16.21 1.92 8.94
N ALA A 95 15.80 1.97 7.67
CA ALA A 95 16.05 3.15 6.84
C ALA A 95 15.37 4.42 7.39
N LEU A 96 14.20 4.29 8.02
CA LEU A 96 13.54 5.41 8.70
C LEU A 96 14.33 5.88 9.94
N GLU A 97 14.81 4.96 10.78
CA GLU A 97 15.63 5.31 11.96
C GLU A 97 16.98 5.95 11.59
N GLU A 98 17.56 5.56 10.46
CA GLU A 98 18.80 6.12 9.93
C GLU A 98 18.62 7.40 9.09
N ASP A 99 17.40 7.94 8.99
CA ASP A 99 17.05 9.09 8.13
C ASP A 99 17.34 8.86 6.62
N LYS A 100 17.36 7.60 6.19
CA LYS A 100 17.58 7.15 4.80
C LYS A 100 16.31 6.66 4.11
N LEU A 101 15.13 7.01 4.63
CA LEU A 101 13.86 6.55 4.05
C LEU A 101 13.66 7.03 2.61
N ALA A 102 14.18 8.22 2.26
CA ALA A 102 14.13 8.73 0.90
C ALA A 102 14.94 7.86 -0.08
N GLU A 103 16.13 7.42 0.34
CA GLU A 103 16.98 6.51 -0.43
C GLU A 103 16.31 5.15 -0.57
N TRP A 104 15.79 4.59 0.52
CA TRP A 104 15.03 3.34 0.49
C TRP A 104 13.84 3.41 -0.47
N LYS A 105 13.09 4.52 -0.47
CA LYS A 105 11.99 4.74 -1.42
C LYS A 105 12.50 4.70 -2.86
N LYS A 106 13.61 5.37 -3.16
CA LYS A 106 14.20 5.38 -4.51
C LYS A 106 14.67 3.98 -4.94
N ASP A 107 15.40 3.28 -4.09
CA ASP A 107 15.97 1.95 -4.36
C ASP A 107 14.88 0.89 -4.52
N LYS A 108 13.86 0.96 -3.67
CA LYS A 108 12.65 0.17 -3.82
C LYS A 108 11.71 0.76 -4.86
N GLY A 109 12.13 1.65 -5.76
CA GLY A 109 11.31 2.18 -6.85
C GLY A 109 9.88 2.57 -6.44
N TYR A 110 9.75 3.21 -5.28
CA TYR A 110 8.56 3.87 -4.79
C TYR A 110 8.36 5.17 -5.60
N HIS A 111 7.11 5.62 -5.79
CA HIS A 111 6.79 6.82 -6.61
C HIS A 111 7.11 6.70 -8.12
N LYS A 112 7.01 5.50 -8.71
CA LYS A 112 7.08 5.33 -10.18
C LYS A 112 5.84 5.83 -10.94
N HIS A 113 4.96 6.59 -10.28
CA HIS A 113 3.70 7.09 -10.84
C HIS A 113 3.80 8.58 -11.25
N SER A 114 5.01 9.15 -11.21
CA SER A 114 5.33 10.54 -11.58
C SER A 114 6.21 10.58 -12.82
#